data_AF-A0A537TGV7-F1
#
_entry.id   AF-A0A537TGV7-F1
#
_cell.length_a   1.000
_cell.length_b   1.000
_cell.length_c   1.000
_cell.angle_alpha   90.00
_cell.angle_beta   90.00
_cell.angle_gamma   90.00
#
_symmetry.space_group_name_H-M   'P 1'
#
loop_
_entity.id
_entity.type
_entity.pdbx_description
1 polymer ?
#
loop_
_entity_poly.entity_id
_entity_poly.type
_entity_poly.pdbx_seq_one_letter_code
_entity_poly.pdbx_strand_id
1 'polypeptide(L)' 'KANFTGKRSTPYAPGAVQDYMHAKVTVCDDTLFVGSFNLSHSGEQNAENVLEIRDAALADRMAAYVDEIRARYPPLAL' A
#
# COMPACT_ATOMS: atom_id res chain seq x y z
N LYS A 1 -2.84 19.79 -1.04
CA LYS A 1 -2.79 18.63 -1.96
C LYS A 1 -1.53 17.85 -1.64
N ALA A 2 -1.64 16.54 -1.42
CA ALA A 2 -0.46 15.68 -1.23
C ALA A 2 0.10 15.23 -2.58
N ASN A 3 1.43 15.14 -2.71
CA ASN A 3 2.07 14.55 -3.87
C ASN A 3 2.11 13.02 -3.71
N PHE A 4 1.67 12.30 -4.74
CA PHE A 4 1.81 10.86 -4.80
C PHE A 4 3.25 10.49 -5.12
N THR A 5 3.75 9.43 -4.48
CA THR A 5 5.09 8.85 -4.69
C THR A 5 4.90 7.36 -4.94
N GLY A 6 5.76 6.75 -5.75
CA GLY A 6 5.62 5.33 -6.02
C GLY A 6 6.84 4.69 -6.65
N LYS A 7 7.00 3.40 -6.37
CA LYS A 7 8.02 2.59 -7.03
C LYS A 7 7.66 2.41 -8.50
N ARG A 8 8.58 2.77 -9.41
CA ARG A 8 8.55 2.31 -10.80
C ARG A 8 9.03 0.86 -10.84
N SER A 9 8.07 -0.07 -10.72
CA SER A 9 8.35 -1.51 -10.76
C SER A 9 8.65 -1.95 -12.19
N THR A 10 9.40 -3.04 -12.35
CA THR A 10 9.64 -3.67 -13.65
C THR A 10 8.29 -4.05 -14.27
N PRO A 11 8.02 -3.70 -15.54
CA PRO A 11 6.80 -4.14 -16.21
C PRO A 11 6.67 -5.66 -16.20
N TYR A 12 5.44 -6.15 -16.05
CA TYR A 12 5.20 -7.59 -16.04
C TYR A 12 5.63 -8.24 -17.36
N ALA A 13 6.47 -9.28 -17.26
CA ALA A 13 6.76 -10.21 -18.34
C ALA A 13 7.09 -11.60 -17.75
N PRO A 14 6.78 -12.70 -18.46
CA PRO A 14 7.19 -14.03 -18.04
C PRO A 14 8.71 -14.11 -17.82
N GLY A 15 9.13 -14.58 -16.64
CA GLY A 15 10.55 -14.71 -16.27
C GLY A 15 11.27 -13.40 -15.89
N ALA A 16 10.59 -12.24 -15.93
CA ALA A 16 11.16 -10.99 -15.45
C ALA A 16 11.19 -10.92 -13.92
N VAL A 17 12.01 -9.99 -13.41
CA VAL A 17 12.09 -9.70 -11.98
C VAL A 17 10.72 -9.23 -11.47
N GLN A 18 10.23 -9.85 -10.39
CA GLN A 18 8.97 -9.48 -9.75
C GLN A 18 9.21 -8.53 -8.57
N ASP A 19 9.46 -7.26 -8.87
CA ASP A 19 9.81 -6.26 -7.86
C ASP A 19 8.68 -5.27 -7.54
N TYR A 20 7.43 -5.76 -7.50
CA TYR A 20 6.25 -4.91 -7.30
C TYR A 20 6.12 -4.35 -5.87
N MET A 21 5.65 -3.12 -5.74
CA MET A 21 5.13 -2.61 -4.46
C MET A 21 3.78 -3.28 -4.18
N HIS A 22 3.72 -4.15 -3.18
CA HIS A 22 2.58 -5.09 -3.03
C HIS A 22 1.87 -5.02 -1.68
N ALA A 23 2.31 -4.14 -0.77
CA ALA A 23 1.63 -3.90 0.49
C ALA A 23 0.31 -3.16 0.24
N LYS A 24 -0.79 -3.63 0.83
CA LYS A 24 -2.09 -2.94 0.85
C LYS A 24 -2.39 -2.58 2.30
N VAL A 25 -2.21 -1.31 2.59
CA VAL A 25 -2.29 -0.75 3.94
C VAL A 25 -3.01 0.58 3.86
N THR A 26 -3.99 0.78 4.74
CA THR A 26 -4.63 2.07 5.00
C THR A 26 -4.61 2.31 6.49
N VAL A 27 -4.15 3.50 6.91
CA VAL A 27 -4.22 3.95 8.30
C VAL A 27 -5.24 5.08 8.37
N CYS A 28 -6.17 5.00 9.31
CA CYS A 28 -7.19 6.01 9.58
C CYS A 28 -7.23 6.25 11.08
N ASP A 29 -6.66 7.37 11.53
CA ASP A 29 -6.43 7.68 12.94
C ASP A 29 -5.79 6.47 13.66
N ASP A 30 -6.42 5.95 14.71
CA ASP A 30 -5.93 4.82 15.50
C ASP A 30 -6.30 3.43 14.92
N THR A 31 -6.78 3.38 13.67
CA THR A 31 -7.24 2.14 13.02
C THR A 31 -6.39 1.79 11.80
N LEU A 32 -5.93 0.55 11.76
CA LEU A 32 -5.20 -0.05 10.65
C LEU A 32 -6.11 -0.99 9.85
N PHE A 33 -6.09 -0.83 8.53
CA PHE A 33 -6.63 -1.79 7.56
C PHE A 33 -5.49 -2.40 6.76
N VAL A 34 -5.35 -3.72 6.79
CA VAL A 34 -4.30 -4.45 6.07
C VAL A 34 -4.82 -5.79 5.58
N GLY A 35 -4.38 -6.25 4.42
CA GLY A 35 -4.80 -7.55 3.90
C GLY A 35 -4.39 -7.77 2.45
N SER A 36 -5.13 -8.63 1.77
CA SER A 36 -4.91 -8.94 0.35
C SER A 36 -5.64 -7.98 -0.60
N PHE A 37 -6.69 -7.31 -0.10
CA PHE A 37 -7.57 -6.45 -0.90
C PHE A 37 -6.84 -5.32 -1.64
N ASN A 38 -6.93 -5.32 -2.97
CA ASN A 38 -6.46 -4.21 -3.81
C ASN A 38 -7.56 -3.16 -3.95
N LEU A 39 -7.25 -1.88 -3.71
CA LEU A 39 -8.17 -0.74 -3.92
C LEU A 39 -8.49 -0.53 -5.41
N SER A 40 -9.34 -1.40 -5.96
CA SER A 40 -9.62 -1.54 -7.40
C SER A 40 -10.95 -2.26 -7.61
N HIS A 41 -11.55 -2.11 -8.80
CA HIS A 41 -12.80 -2.79 -9.13
C HIS A 41 -12.72 -4.33 -9.09
N SER A 42 -11.57 -4.92 -9.43
CA SER A 42 -11.40 -6.37 -9.31
C SER A 42 -11.32 -6.83 -7.85
N GLY A 43 -10.73 -6.01 -6.97
CA GLY A 43 -10.69 -6.28 -5.53
C GLY A 43 -12.08 -6.46 -4.91
N GLU A 44 -13.09 -5.74 -5.42
CA GLU A 44 -14.48 -5.85 -4.98
C GLU A 44 -15.12 -7.22 -5.30
N GLN A 45 -14.59 -7.94 -6.29
CA GLN A 45 -15.15 -9.22 -6.77
C GLN A 45 -14.28 -10.43 -6.40
N ASN A 46 -12.98 -10.20 -6.19
CA ASN A 46 -12.03 -11.24 -5.85
C ASN A 46 -12.26 -11.77 -4.42
N ALA A 47 -11.80 -13.00 -4.17
CA ALA A 47 -11.73 -13.56 -2.82
C ALA A 47 -10.59 -12.88 -2.03
N GLU A 48 -10.88 -11.70 -1.49
CA GLU A 48 -9.95 -10.88 -0.73
C GLU A 48 -10.28 -10.90 0.77
N ASN A 49 -9.30 -10.55 1.60
CA ASN A 49 -9.50 -10.28 3.02
C ASN A 49 -8.91 -8.93 3.41
N VAL A 50 -9.48 -8.34 4.47
CA VAL A 50 -8.97 -7.16 5.18
C VAL A 50 -9.13 -7.43 6.67
N LEU A 51 -8.07 -7.20 7.42
CA LEU A 51 -8.12 -7.09 8.87
C LEU A 51 -8.30 -5.61 9.24
N GLU A 52 -9.34 -5.33 10.01
CA GLU A 52 -9.51 -4.05 10.71
C GLU A 52 -8.97 -4.21 12.13
N ILE A 53 -7.96 -3.44 12.48
CA ILE A 53 -7.29 -3.50 13.78
C ILE A 53 -7.35 -2.12 14.43
N ARG A 54 -8.02 -2.03 15.58
CA ARG A 54 -8.14 -0.81 16.39
C ARG A 54 -7.07 -0.83 17.47
N ASP A 55 -5.93 -0.23 17.17
CA ASP A 55 -4.75 -0.16 18.04
C ASP A 55 -3.87 1.01 17.59
N ALA A 56 -3.87 2.08 18.39
CA ALA A 56 -3.14 3.31 18.08
C ALA A 56 -1.63 3.07 17.86
N ALA A 57 -1.00 2.24 18.69
CA ALA A 57 0.43 1.99 18.59
C ALA A 57 0.81 1.18 17.34
N LEU A 58 -0.07 0.29 16.88
CA LEU A 58 0.11 -0.41 15.62
C LEU A 58 -0.18 0.51 14.41
N ALA A 59 -1.22 1.33 14.49
CA ALA A 59 -1.56 2.32 13.47
C ALA A 59 -0.39 3.31 13.23
N ASP A 60 0.17 3.87 14.31
CA ASP A 60 1.33 4.78 14.25
C ASP A 60 2.56 4.12 13.61
N ARG A 61 2.88 2.89 14.00
CA ARG A 61 3.98 2.13 13.39
C ARG A 61 3.77 1.92 11.90
N MET A 62 2.53 1.70 11.48
CA MET A 62 2.24 1.52 10.06
C MET A 62 2.23 2.82 9.28
N ALA A 63 1.77 3.92 9.88
CA ALA A 63 1.89 5.25 9.29
C ALA A 63 3.37 5.61 9.06
N ALA A 64 4.24 5.37 10.04
CA ALA A 64 5.68 5.58 9.91
C ALA A 64 6.30 4.75 8.77
N TYR A 65 5.94 3.46 8.65
CA TYR A 65 6.36 2.64 7.52
C TYR A 65 5.88 3.21 6.17
N VAL A 66 4.64 3.66 6.08
CA VAL A 66 4.12 4.28 4.84
C VAL A 66 4.94 5.52 4.49
N ASP A 67 5.25 6.37 5.46
CA ASP A 67 6.08 7.56 5.23
C ASP A 67 7.52 7.22 4.83
N GLU A 68 8.13 6.20 5.43
CA GLU A 68 9.44 5.69 4.99
C GLU A 68 9.41 5.21 3.53
N ILE A 69 8.37 4.49 3.11
CA ILE A 69 8.22 4.05 1.72
C ILE A 69 8.02 5.26 0.80
N ARG A 70 7.22 6.25 1.20
CA ARG A 70 7.01 7.47 0.42
C ARG A 70 8.31 8.24 0.22
N ALA A 71 9.14 8.35 1.26
CA ALA A 71 10.43 9.04 1.19
C ALA A 71 11.46 8.36 0.26
N ARG A 72 11.32 7.05 0.00
CA ARG A 72 12.23 6.29 -0.89
C ARG A 72 12.04 6.60 -2.37
N TYR A 73 10.89 7.10 -2.78
CA TYR A 73 10.55 7.27 -4.19
C TYR A 73 10.22 8.72 -4.54
N PRO A 74 10.65 9.19 -5.72
CA PRO A 74 10.35 10.56 -6.12
C PRO A 74 8.84 10.76 -6.30
N PRO A 75 8.36 12.02 -6.16
CA PRO A 75 7.00 12.39 -6.54
C PRO A 75 6.69 12.00 -8.00
N LEU A 76 5.48 11.53 -8.22
CA LEU A 76 4.94 11.27 -9.55
C LEU A 76 4.46 12.59 -10.18
N ALA A 77 4.78 12.78 -11.46
CA ALA A 77 4.14 13.80 -12.29
C ALA A 77 2.80 13.22 -12.78
N LEU A 78 1.70 13.62 -12.13
CA LEU A 78 0.34 13.21 -12.44
C LEU A 78 -0.43 14.31 -13.15
#